data_AF-A0A2G9GTI5-F1
#
_entry.id   AF-A0A2G9GTI5-F1
#
_cell.length_a   1.000
_cell.length_b   1.000
_cell.length_c   1.000
_cell.angle_alpha   90.00
_cell.angle_beta   90.00
_cell.angle_gamma   90.00
#
_symmetry.space_group_name_H-M   'P 1'
#
loop_
_entity.id
_entity.type
_entity.pdbx_description
1 polymer ?
#
loop_
_entity_poly.entity_id
_entity_poly.type
_entity_poly.pdbx_seq_one_letter_code
_entity_poly.pdbx_strand_id
1 'polypeptide(L)'
;MASLEGSSANMMNGEEASIKTKLKPFNFLIRVPRFDDKSLREQIRLAKLHVDEKTKLRDAIQVQIQEIRANSQIHGIDYEYAKAEGRGVRKLVRSKRMEIDSLQAVINKAKNALSIEDIDSQIHNMEHMIQHETLPLKEEKQLIREIKQLKQLREQLSSNMGSQDEIKQALEQKEEVEERLKILRKELDILKDRVLKAEALAMEAEKKYDHENKKVKELQAQFRAADDVRQAAYAQWQSLRKELSKKSKHFFKYKDDAAVASNYAFTRDTEALYHLCTNHVDNFMELWNMNEEFRREYVKFNARSTIRRFGTLDGRSLGPDEEPPTLPSYVDNRANRMVAAPVKADLASQTPPLDLKQETTVENVTSDGKLTEKVTEHKNRKVTKKGPAITVQVNGLDTDSGRDINDEVDEEPKKSKEEIEAIRKAEEMRRKEAEAKLKEQRRLEELAKANEARERKKRQAEKQQMRAELKAQKEAEGKEKEKEKRLRKKERKKAAATDVNDIKNNSEPPPPSSESAEEISKDIEVKDASSGKAKKAQKPWPTKQNKTKSVPPPLRNRNRRKWQQWMWVAIASLIIFVLFWLGNIGVFSNVNFRRRSPIH
;
A
#
# COMPACT_ATOMS: atom_id res chain seq x y z
N MET A 1 -40.05 -22.02 122.01
CA MET A 1 -39.53 -20.80 122.66
C MET A 1 -39.18 -19.81 121.57
N ALA A 2 -39.74 -18.61 121.72
CA ALA A 2 -39.55 -17.33 121.05
C ALA A 2 -38.64 -17.20 119.81
N SER A 3 -39.27 -16.67 118.76
CA SER A 3 -38.72 -15.99 117.58
C SER A 3 -37.79 -14.83 117.90
N LEU A 4 -36.91 -14.52 116.95
CA LEU A 4 -36.54 -13.14 116.62
C LEU A 4 -36.49 -12.99 115.09
N GLU A 5 -37.36 -12.10 114.60
CA GLU A 5 -37.50 -11.66 113.21
C GLU A 5 -36.57 -10.49 112.89
N GLY A 6 -36.37 -10.27 111.57
CA GLY A 6 -35.93 -9.01 110.95
C GLY A 6 -34.56 -9.13 110.28
N SER A 7 -34.34 -8.77 109.01
CA SER A 7 -35.04 -7.78 108.19
C SER A 7 -34.60 -7.85 106.70
N SER A 8 -35.59 -7.64 105.83
CA SER A 8 -35.56 -6.93 104.54
C SER A 8 -34.87 -7.50 103.29
N ALA A 9 -35.72 -8.12 102.45
CA ALA A 9 -36.00 -7.75 101.06
C ALA A 9 -34.84 -7.42 100.10
N ASN A 10 -34.73 -8.23 99.04
CA ASN A 10 -34.59 -7.69 97.68
C ASN A 10 -35.22 -8.66 96.67
N MET A 11 -36.37 -8.26 96.14
CA MET A 11 -37.03 -8.88 95.00
C MET A 11 -36.98 -7.84 93.89
N MET A 12 -36.13 -8.03 92.89
CA MET A 12 -36.27 -7.37 91.60
C MET A 12 -35.82 -8.32 90.49
N ASN A 13 -36.81 -8.74 89.71
CA ASN A 13 -36.71 -9.15 88.31
C ASN A 13 -35.71 -8.29 87.54
N GLY A 14 -35.02 -8.90 86.58
CA GLY A 14 -34.51 -8.12 85.46
C GLY A 14 -33.35 -8.78 84.72
N GLU A 15 -33.63 -9.12 83.47
CA GLU A 15 -32.66 -9.28 82.38
C GLU A 15 -31.90 -10.60 82.34
N GLU A 16 -32.50 -11.54 81.60
CA GLU A 16 -31.76 -12.33 80.61
C GLU A 16 -30.81 -11.38 79.85
N ALA A 17 -29.57 -11.32 80.30
CA ALA A 17 -28.46 -10.82 79.51
C ALA A 17 -28.27 -11.79 78.34
N SER A 18 -29.13 -11.67 77.34
CA SER A 18 -28.82 -12.04 75.98
C SER A 18 -27.54 -11.27 75.63
N ILE A 19 -26.41 -11.96 75.74
CA ILE A 19 -25.13 -11.48 75.25
C ILE A 19 -25.31 -11.39 73.73
N LYS A 20 -25.89 -10.28 73.26
CA LYS A 20 -25.72 -9.79 71.90
C LYS A 20 -24.24 -9.45 71.82
N THR A 21 -23.43 -10.48 71.58
CA THR A 21 -22.08 -10.31 71.10
C THR A 21 -22.20 -9.37 69.92
N LYS A 22 -21.81 -8.10 70.10
CA LYS A 22 -21.64 -7.19 68.98
C LYS A 22 -20.58 -7.85 68.12
N LEU A 23 -21.01 -8.59 67.09
CA LEU A 23 -20.13 -9.18 66.09
C LEU A 23 -19.27 -8.03 65.60
N LYS A 24 -17.99 -8.04 66.00
CA LYS A 24 -17.05 -7.02 65.54
C LYS A 24 -17.07 -7.09 64.01
N PRO A 25 -17.37 -5.99 63.31
CA PRO A 25 -17.40 -6.00 61.86
C PRO A 25 -16.00 -6.39 61.37
N PHE A 26 -15.92 -7.51 60.65
CA PHE A 26 -14.66 -7.99 60.09
C PHE A 26 -14.42 -7.26 58.76
N ASN A 27 -13.33 -6.51 58.69
CA ASN A 27 -12.99 -5.70 57.52
C ASN A 27 -11.79 -6.32 56.79
N PHE A 28 -11.96 -7.55 56.31
CA PHE A 28 -10.91 -8.28 55.60
C PHE A 28 -11.35 -8.60 54.17
N LEU A 29 -10.40 -8.51 53.24
CA LEU A 29 -10.57 -8.96 51.87
C LEU A 29 -9.70 -10.20 51.63
N ILE A 30 -10.23 -11.17 50.88
CA ILE A 30 -9.50 -12.37 50.53
C ILE A 30 -8.54 -12.04 49.40
N ARG A 31 -7.24 -12.22 49.65
CA ARG A 31 -6.22 -11.88 48.67
C ARG A 31 -6.20 -12.88 47.52
N VAL A 32 -6.63 -12.45 46.34
CA VAL A 32 -6.50 -13.24 45.11
C VAL A 32 -5.07 -13.09 44.53
N PRO A 33 -4.33 -14.18 44.29
CA PRO A 33 -3.03 -14.14 43.63
C PRO A 33 -3.09 -13.63 42.19
N ARG A 34 -1.97 -13.11 41.68
CA ARG A 34 -1.86 -12.77 40.25
C ARG A 34 -1.81 -14.04 39.42
N PHE A 35 -2.52 -14.04 38.30
CA PHE A 35 -2.35 -15.06 37.27
C PHE A 35 -1.01 -14.86 36.56
N ASP A 36 -0.02 -15.67 36.92
CA ASP A 36 1.35 -15.61 36.39
C ASP A 36 1.79 -16.97 35.82
N ASP A 37 1.06 -17.47 34.83
CA ASP A 37 1.48 -18.64 34.06
C ASP A 37 2.55 -18.26 33.03
N LYS A 38 3.76 -18.80 33.22
CA LYS A 38 4.89 -18.56 32.30
C LYS A 38 4.59 -19.13 30.92
N SER A 39 3.93 -20.28 30.85
CA SER A 39 3.64 -20.97 29.59
C SER A 39 2.75 -20.14 28.66
N LEU A 40 1.60 -19.66 29.17
CA LEU A 40 0.67 -18.82 28.40
C LEU A 40 1.31 -17.48 27.99
N ARG A 41 2.12 -16.87 28.87
CA ARG A 41 2.84 -15.62 28.57
C ARG A 41 3.87 -15.82 27.46
N GLU A 42 4.60 -16.94 27.47
CA GLU A 42 5.55 -17.31 26.43
C GLU A 42 4.82 -17.61 25.11
N GLN A 43 3.71 -18.33 25.13
CA GLN A 43 2.87 -18.56 23.95
C GLN A 43 2.37 -17.25 23.33
N ILE A 44 1.91 -16.29 24.15
CA ILE A 44 1.51 -14.95 23.65
C ILE A 44 2.69 -14.22 23.03
N ARG A 45 3.90 -14.35 23.61
CA ARG A 45 5.11 -13.72 23.07
C ARG A 45 5.50 -14.34 21.72
N LEU A 46 5.50 -15.68 21.62
CA LEU A 46 5.80 -16.41 20.39
C LEU A 46 4.77 -16.11 19.30
N ALA A 47 3.47 -16.14 19.64
CA ALA A 47 2.40 -15.80 18.72
C ALA A 47 2.51 -14.36 18.21
N LYS A 48 2.95 -13.41 19.06
CA LYS A 48 3.22 -12.04 18.63
C LYS A 48 4.38 -11.98 17.62
N LEU A 49 5.49 -12.65 17.92
CA LEU A 49 6.64 -12.71 17.00
C LEU A 49 6.23 -13.30 15.64
N HIS A 50 5.43 -14.36 15.66
CA HIS A 50 4.89 -14.97 14.45
C HIS A 50 4.04 -13.98 13.63
N VAL A 51 3.16 -13.19 14.27
CA VAL A 51 2.42 -12.12 13.60
C VAL A 51 3.35 -11.08 12.98
N ASP A 52 4.37 -10.64 13.72
CA ASP A 52 5.34 -9.65 13.25
C ASP A 52 6.14 -10.19 12.04
N GLU A 53 6.52 -11.46 12.04
CA GLU A 53 7.19 -12.14 10.93
C GLU A 53 6.30 -12.23 9.69
N LYS A 54 5.05 -12.69 9.83
CA LYS A 54 4.10 -12.76 8.71
C LYS A 54 3.77 -11.37 8.17
N THR A 55 3.73 -10.36 9.03
CA THR A 55 3.53 -8.96 8.62
C THR A 55 4.70 -8.49 7.75
N LYS A 56 5.95 -8.77 8.14
CA LYS A 56 7.12 -8.43 7.32
C LYS A 56 7.09 -9.09 5.95
N LEU A 57 6.71 -10.38 5.87
CA LEU A 57 6.60 -11.09 4.60
C LEU A 57 5.55 -10.47 3.68
N ARG A 58 4.36 -10.18 4.22
CA ARG A 58 3.28 -9.50 3.49
C ARG A 58 3.72 -8.12 3.00
N ASP A 59 4.36 -7.33 3.86
CA ASP A 59 4.80 -5.98 3.54
C ASP A 59 5.93 -5.99 2.49
N ALA A 60 6.81 -7.00 2.51
CA ALA A 60 7.82 -7.20 1.47
C ALA A 60 7.17 -7.42 0.08
N ILE A 61 6.11 -8.24 0.01
CA ILE A 61 5.33 -8.43 -1.22
C ILE A 61 4.68 -7.11 -1.65
N GLN A 62 4.18 -6.31 -0.70
CA GLN A 62 3.58 -5.01 -1.02
C GLN A 62 4.57 -4.05 -1.67
N VAL A 63 5.82 -4.03 -1.21
CA VAL A 63 6.88 -3.22 -1.83
C VAL A 63 7.16 -3.69 -3.26
N GLN A 64 7.26 -5.00 -3.48
CA GLN A 64 7.44 -5.56 -4.83
C GLN A 64 6.27 -5.21 -5.76
N ILE A 65 5.02 -5.26 -5.28
CA ILE A 65 3.85 -4.84 -6.05
C ILE A 65 3.96 -3.36 -6.45
N GLN A 66 4.43 -2.49 -5.56
CA GLN A 66 4.58 -1.07 -5.87
C GLN A 66 5.65 -0.81 -6.93
N GLU A 67 6.76 -1.54 -6.86
CA GLU A 67 7.85 -1.47 -7.84
C GLU A 67 7.37 -1.90 -9.23
N ILE A 68 6.79 -3.09 -9.36
CA ILE A 68 6.31 -3.57 -10.66
C ILE A 68 5.14 -2.71 -11.16
N ARG A 69 4.29 -2.18 -10.28
CA ARG A 69 3.22 -1.25 -10.71
C ARG A 69 3.79 0.05 -11.28
N ALA A 70 4.91 0.56 -10.74
CA ALA A 70 5.57 1.73 -11.29
C ALA A 70 6.14 1.44 -12.69
N ASN A 71 6.77 0.28 -12.88
CA ASN A 71 7.27 -0.15 -14.20
C ASN A 71 6.12 -0.35 -15.19
N SER A 72 5.01 -0.97 -14.73
CA SER A 72 3.84 -1.24 -15.57
C SER A 72 3.17 0.06 -16.02
N GLN A 73 3.20 1.11 -15.19
CA GLN A 73 2.75 2.44 -15.62
C GLN A 73 3.66 3.02 -16.71
N ILE A 74 4.97 2.85 -16.62
CA ILE A 74 5.91 3.32 -17.64
C ILE A 74 5.64 2.59 -18.97
N HIS A 75 5.59 1.25 -18.94
CA HIS A 75 5.30 0.48 -20.15
C HIS A 75 3.88 0.71 -20.69
N GLY A 76 2.92 1.03 -19.83
CA GLY A 76 1.58 1.44 -20.24
C GLY A 76 1.60 2.75 -21.03
N ILE A 77 2.39 3.73 -20.59
CA ILE A 77 2.59 4.99 -21.33
C ILE A 77 3.29 4.73 -22.67
N ASP A 78 4.34 3.91 -22.69
CA ASP A 78 5.07 3.56 -23.92
C ASP A 78 4.13 2.87 -24.93
N TYR A 79 3.28 1.96 -24.46
CA TYR A 79 2.26 1.30 -25.27
C TYR A 79 1.22 2.29 -25.81
N GLU A 80 0.69 3.19 -24.98
CA GLU A 80 -0.26 4.20 -25.42
C GLU A 80 0.35 5.15 -26.46
N TYR A 81 1.61 5.53 -26.28
CA TYR A 81 2.37 6.33 -27.22
C TYR A 81 2.55 5.62 -28.57
N ALA A 82 3.07 4.38 -28.57
CA ALA A 82 3.25 3.59 -29.78
C ALA A 82 1.92 3.35 -30.52
N LYS A 83 0.83 3.11 -29.77
CA LYS A 83 -0.52 2.97 -30.31
C LYS A 83 -1.07 4.28 -30.88
N ALA A 84 -0.74 5.42 -30.28
CA ALA A 84 -1.10 6.74 -30.80
C ALA A 84 -0.34 7.05 -32.10
N GLU A 85 0.96 6.74 -32.15
CA GLU A 85 1.78 6.86 -33.36
C GLU A 85 1.20 6.01 -34.50
N GLY A 86 0.92 4.72 -34.24
CA GLY A 86 0.28 3.85 -35.23
C GLY A 86 -1.08 4.36 -35.70
N ARG A 87 -1.88 5.00 -34.82
CA ARG A 87 -3.13 5.68 -35.22
C ARG A 87 -2.85 6.90 -36.11
N GLY A 88 -1.82 7.68 -35.82
CA GLY A 88 -1.40 8.83 -36.62
C GLY A 88 -1.01 8.42 -38.04
N VAL A 89 -0.14 7.41 -38.19
CA VAL A 89 0.28 6.91 -39.52
C VAL A 89 -0.92 6.36 -40.30
N ARG A 90 -1.82 5.61 -39.66
CA ARG A 90 -3.05 5.12 -40.33
C ARG A 90 -3.97 6.25 -40.81
N LYS A 91 -4.07 7.36 -40.09
CA LYS A 91 -4.82 8.54 -40.55
C LYS A 91 -4.18 9.14 -41.80
N LEU A 92 -2.85 9.23 -41.84
CA LEU A 92 -2.14 9.75 -43.00
C LEU A 92 -2.32 8.84 -44.24
N VAL A 93 -2.25 7.52 -44.06
CA VAL A 93 -2.57 6.55 -45.13
C VAL A 93 -4.00 6.76 -45.66
N ARG A 94 -4.98 6.97 -44.78
CA ARG A 94 -6.37 7.26 -45.20
C ARG A 94 -6.46 8.56 -45.99
N SER A 95 -5.82 9.64 -45.54
CA SER A 95 -5.79 10.92 -46.27
C SER A 95 -5.22 10.77 -47.68
N LYS A 96 -4.05 10.11 -47.78
CA LYS A 96 -3.40 9.87 -49.07
C LYS A 96 -4.23 8.98 -49.99
N ARG A 97 -4.97 8.02 -49.44
CA ARG A 97 -5.91 7.21 -50.22
C ARG A 97 -7.06 8.06 -50.78
N MET A 98 -7.63 8.96 -49.99
CA MET A 98 -8.66 9.89 -50.47
C MET A 98 -8.12 10.83 -51.56
N GLU A 99 -6.89 11.33 -51.42
CA GLU A 99 -6.22 12.13 -52.46
C GLU A 99 -6.07 11.32 -53.76
N ILE A 100 -5.58 10.07 -53.67
CA ILE A 100 -5.46 9.18 -54.84
C ILE A 100 -6.82 8.93 -55.49
N ASP A 101 -7.85 8.65 -54.71
CA ASP A 101 -9.21 8.40 -55.22
C ASP A 101 -9.76 9.65 -55.94
N SER A 102 -9.45 10.86 -55.43
CA SER A 102 -9.84 12.13 -56.07
C SER A 102 -9.12 12.37 -57.39
N LEU A 103 -7.79 12.15 -57.46
CA LEU A 103 -7.02 12.28 -58.69
C LEU A 103 -7.44 11.23 -59.73
N GLN A 104 -7.73 10.01 -59.27
CA GLN A 104 -8.23 8.94 -60.12
C GLN A 104 -9.59 9.31 -60.74
N ALA A 105 -10.46 10.01 -60.00
CA ALA A 105 -11.73 10.51 -60.53
C ALA A 105 -11.52 11.54 -61.66
N VAL A 106 -10.57 12.47 -61.51
CA VAL A 106 -10.22 13.45 -62.56
C VAL A 106 -9.67 12.75 -63.82
N ILE A 107 -8.78 11.78 -63.65
CA ILE A 107 -8.25 10.98 -64.77
C ILE A 107 -9.38 10.21 -65.47
N ASN A 108 -10.30 9.61 -64.72
CA ASN A 108 -11.44 8.90 -65.29
C ASN A 108 -12.37 9.85 -66.06
N LYS A 109 -12.61 11.07 -65.56
CA LYS A 109 -13.37 12.11 -66.29
C LYS A 109 -12.70 12.46 -67.62
N ALA A 110 -11.39 12.73 -67.61
CA ALA A 110 -10.62 13.04 -68.83
C ALA A 110 -10.64 11.88 -69.84
N LYS A 111 -10.53 10.63 -69.38
CA LYS A 111 -10.61 9.44 -70.24
C LYS A 111 -12.00 9.26 -70.86
N ASN A 112 -13.06 9.49 -70.08
CA ASN A 112 -14.43 9.43 -70.60
C ASN A 112 -14.66 10.51 -71.66
N ALA A 113 -14.10 11.72 -71.50
CA ALA A 113 -14.21 12.80 -72.47
C ALA A 113 -13.55 12.46 -73.81
N LEU A 114 -12.30 11.95 -73.77
CA LEU A 114 -11.61 11.46 -74.98
C LEU A 114 -12.43 10.34 -75.65
N SER A 115 -12.96 9.40 -74.86
CA SER A 115 -13.80 8.32 -75.39
C SER A 115 -15.10 8.82 -76.03
N ILE A 116 -15.70 9.91 -75.55
CA ILE A 116 -16.90 10.49 -76.15
C ILE A 116 -16.56 11.19 -77.47
N GLU A 117 -15.45 11.91 -77.53
CA GLU A 117 -14.99 12.56 -78.77
C GLU A 117 -14.65 11.52 -79.85
N ASP A 118 -14.01 10.40 -79.46
CA ASP A 118 -13.77 9.26 -80.34
C ASP A 118 -15.09 8.66 -80.86
N ILE A 119 -16.09 8.44 -79.98
CA ILE A 119 -17.42 7.94 -80.37
C ILE A 119 -18.12 8.92 -81.32
N ASP A 120 -18.04 10.23 -81.07
CA ASP A 120 -18.63 11.26 -81.93
C ASP A 120 -17.99 11.28 -83.32
N SER A 121 -16.68 11.11 -83.41
CA SER A 121 -15.97 10.99 -84.69
C SER A 121 -16.38 9.72 -85.47
N GLN A 122 -16.55 8.60 -84.77
CA GLN A 122 -16.97 7.34 -85.38
C GLN A 122 -18.41 7.42 -85.90
N ILE A 123 -19.32 8.01 -85.11
CA ILE A 123 -20.70 8.29 -85.54
C ILE A 123 -20.69 9.18 -86.78
N HIS A 124 -19.91 10.25 -86.79
CA HIS A 124 -19.84 11.18 -87.92
C HIS A 124 -19.33 10.49 -89.20
N ASN A 125 -18.26 9.68 -89.11
CA ASN A 125 -17.73 8.94 -90.24
C ASN A 125 -18.76 7.94 -90.81
N MET A 126 -19.46 7.20 -89.95
CA MET A 126 -20.50 6.27 -90.38
C MET A 126 -21.71 6.99 -91.00
N GLU A 127 -22.11 8.13 -90.45
CA GLU A 127 -23.17 8.97 -91.01
C GLU A 127 -22.76 9.54 -92.38
N HIS A 128 -21.49 9.94 -92.54
CA HIS A 128 -20.93 10.39 -93.81
C HIS A 128 -20.91 9.28 -94.87
N MET A 129 -20.47 8.06 -94.51
CA MET A 129 -20.52 6.90 -95.41
C MET A 129 -21.94 6.62 -95.91
N ILE A 130 -22.95 6.69 -95.03
CA ILE A 130 -24.36 6.51 -95.42
C ILE A 130 -24.82 7.60 -96.40
N GLN A 131 -24.38 8.85 -96.21
CA GLN A 131 -24.87 10.00 -97.00
C GLN A 131 -24.19 10.13 -98.36
N HIS A 132 -22.93 9.72 -98.49
CA HIS A 132 -22.09 10.08 -99.63
C HIS A 132 -21.50 8.88 -100.38
N GLU A 133 -21.59 7.66 -99.83
CA GLU A 133 -21.13 6.44 -100.50
C GLU A 133 -22.32 5.61 -100.99
N THR A 134 -22.15 4.91 -102.10
CA THR A 134 -23.16 3.97 -102.61
C THR A 134 -23.03 2.62 -101.91
N LEU A 135 -23.85 2.40 -100.88
CA LEU A 135 -23.85 1.17 -100.09
C LEU A 135 -25.05 0.26 -100.41
N PRO A 136 -24.89 -1.07 -100.34
CA PRO A 136 -26.02 -2.00 -100.41
C PRO A 136 -26.87 -1.93 -99.13
N LEU A 137 -28.20 -2.11 -99.28
CA LEU A 137 -29.19 -1.96 -98.19
C LEU A 137 -28.90 -2.77 -96.91
N LYS A 138 -28.15 -3.89 -97.02
CA LYS A 138 -27.76 -4.71 -95.87
C LYS A 138 -26.70 -4.03 -95.01
N GLU A 139 -25.71 -3.37 -95.62
CA GLU A 139 -24.62 -2.67 -94.96
C GLU A 139 -25.11 -1.37 -94.33
N GLU A 140 -25.96 -0.62 -95.05
CA GLU A 140 -26.60 0.58 -94.51
C GLU A 140 -27.41 0.28 -93.23
N LYS A 141 -28.22 -0.79 -93.22
CA LYS A 141 -28.97 -1.23 -92.03
C LYS A 141 -28.08 -1.71 -90.89
N GLN A 142 -26.85 -2.13 -91.19
CA GLN A 142 -25.88 -2.52 -90.17
C GLN A 142 -25.25 -1.27 -89.54
N LEU A 143 -24.79 -0.32 -90.36
CA LEU A 143 -24.26 0.97 -89.90
C LEU A 143 -25.28 1.73 -89.03
N ILE A 144 -26.56 1.75 -89.40
CA ILE A 144 -27.62 2.39 -88.60
C ILE A 144 -27.75 1.74 -87.20
N ARG A 145 -27.62 0.42 -87.10
CA ARG A 145 -27.69 -0.29 -85.82
C ARG A 145 -26.47 0.01 -84.95
N GLU A 146 -25.29 0.04 -85.54
CA GLU A 146 -24.05 0.40 -84.86
C GLU A 146 -24.05 1.86 -84.39
N ILE A 147 -24.51 2.81 -85.22
CA ILE A 147 -24.72 4.22 -84.81
C ILE A 147 -25.64 4.29 -83.60
N LYS A 148 -26.73 3.52 -83.58
CA LYS A 148 -27.66 3.50 -82.43
C LYS A 148 -26.98 2.97 -81.16
N GLN A 149 -26.14 1.95 -81.26
CA GLN A 149 -25.37 1.42 -80.12
C GLN A 149 -24.33 2.42 -79.62
N LEU A 150 -23.58 3.06 -80.53
CA LEU A 150 -22.62 4.10 -80.20
C LEU A 150 -23.29 5.30 -79.52
N LYS A 151 -24.47 5.73 -80.00
CA LYS A 151 -25.27 6.78 -79.36
C LYS A 151 -25.69 6.40 -77.93
N GLN A 152 -26.06 5.13 -77.67
CA GLN A 152 -26.37 4.66 -76.32
C GLN A 152 -25.15 4.64 -75.40
N LEU A 153 -23.99 4.19 -75.88
CA LEU A 153 -22.73 4.20 -75.12
C LEU A 153 -22.28 5.62 -74.78
N ARG A 154 -22.40 6.54 -75.74
CA ARG A 154 -22.13 7.96 -75.54
C ARG A 154 -22.98 8.54 -74.42
N GLU A 155 -24.27 8.25 -74.41
CA GLU A 155 -25.21 8.76 -73.41
C GLU A 155 -24.87 8.22 -72.00
N GLN A 156 -24.48 6.95 -71.90
CA GLN A 156 -24.01 6.35 -70.64
C GLN A 156 -22.76 7.05 -70.10
N LEU A 157 -21.75 7.29 -70.94
CA LEU A 157 -20.53 7.98 -70.54
C LEU A 157 -20.78 9.45 -70.20
N SER A 158 -21.66 10.11 -70.95
CA SER A 158 -22.02 11.52 -70.76
C SER A 158 -22.73 11.77 -69.42
N SER A 159 -23.53 10.81 -68.95
CA SER A 159 -24.28 10.95 -67.68
C SER A 159 -23.40 11.17 -66.45
N ASN A 160 -22.10 10.84 -66.54
CA ASN A 160 -21.15 10.86 -65.43
C ASN A 160 -20.00 11.88 -65.62
N MET A 161 -20.08 12.74 -66.63
CA MET A 161 -18.92 13.50 -67.12
C MET A 161 -18.75 14.91 -66.51
N GLY A 162 -19.79 15.47 -65.89
CA GLY A 162 -19.75 16.81 -65.27
C GLY A 162 -19.94 17.95 -66.28
N SER A 163 -19.66 19.20 -65.86
CA SER A 163 -19.78 20.39 -66.72
C SER A 163 -18.69 20.44 -67.80
N GLN A 164 -18.97 21.10 -68.94
CA GLN A 164 -18.00 21.21 -70.06
C GLN A 164 -16.68 21.89 -69.65
N ASP A 165 -16.74 22.86 -68.74
CA ASP A 165 -15.55 23.55 -68.24
C ASP A 165 -14.69 22.64 -67.35
N GLU A 166 -15.31 21.83 -66.48
CA GLU A 166 -14.61 20.80 -65.70
C GLU A 166 -13.92 19.76 -66.57
N ILE A 167 -14.51 19.40 -67.71
CA ILE A 167 -13.98 18.43 -68.65
C ILE A 167 -12.71 18.97 -69.35
N LYS A 168 -12.78 20.21 -69.86
CA LYS A 168 -11.63 20.87 -70.49
C LYS A 168 -10.46 20.99 -69.51
N GLN A 169 -10.76 21.40 -68.27
CA GLN A 169 -9.76 21.48 -67.21
C GLN A 169 -9.16 20.10 -66.88
N ALA A 170 -9.98 19.05 -66.81
CA ALA A 170 -9.50 17.69 -66.56
C ALA A 170 -8.61 17.14 -67.68
N LEU A 171 -8.88 17.49 -68.94
CA LEU A 171 -8.03 17.13 -70.09
C LEU A 171 -6.68 17.83 -70.04
N GLU A 172 -6.67 19.15 -69.77
CA GLU A 172 -5.44 19.94 -69.68
C GLU A 172 -4.54 19.49 -68.51
N GLN A 173 -5.15 19.15 -67.37
CA GLN A 173 -4.42 18.72 -66.18
C GLN A 173 -4.10 17.22 -66.15
N LYS A 174 -4.53 16.42 -67.13
CA LYS A 174 -4.46 14.95 -67.09
C LYS A 174 -3.03 14.45 -66.85
N GLU A 175 -2.06 14.92 -67.65
CA GLU A 175 -0.67 14.46 -67.56
C GLU A 175 -0.05 14.82 -66.21
N GLU A 176 -0.31 16.05 -65.73
CA GLU A 176 0.17 16.51 -64.43
C GLU A 176 -0.44 15.68 -63.28
N VAL A 177 -1.74 15.38 -63.36
CA VAL A 177 -2.46 14.57 -62.38
C VAL A 177 -1.96 13.11 -62.38
N GLU A 178 -1.65 12.54 -63.55
CA GLU A 178 -1.08 11.19 -63.67
C GLU A 178 0.31 11.09 -63.01
N GLU A 179 1.19 12.08 -63.21
CA GLU A 179 2.49 12.13 -62.54
C GLU A 179 2.35 12.31 -61.02
N ARG A 180 1.48 13.23 -60.58
CA ARG A 180 1.17 13.40 -59.14
C ARG A 180 0.64 12.10 -58.52
N LEU A 181 -0.20 11.37 -59.24
CA LEU A 181 -0.75 10.09 -58.77
C LEU A 181 0.33 9.01 -58.64
N LYS A 182 1.30 8.93 -59.57
CA LYS A 182 2.46 8.03 -59.43
C LYS A 182 3.27 8.35 -58.18
N ILE A 183 3.47 9.63 -57.87
CA ILE A 183 4.17 10.09 -56.65
C ILE A 183 3.39 9.67 -55.40
N LEU A 184 2.09 9.97 -55.34
CA LEU A 184 1.23 9.61 -54.20
C LEU A 184 1.16 8.10 -53.95
N ARG A 185 1.17 7.27 -55.00
CA ARG A 185 1.22 5.80 -54.85
C ARG A 185 2.51 5.35 -54.17
N LYS A 186 3.67 5.90 -54.54
CA LYS A 186 4.96 5.61 -53.89
C LYS A 186 4.95 6.08 -52.43
N GLU A 187 4.44 7.29 -52.16
CA GLU A 187 4.28 7.79 -50.78
C GLU A 187 3.39 6.87 -49.94
N LEU A 188 2.28 6.39 -50.52
CA LEU A 188 1.36 5.48 -49.85
C LEU A 188 2.05 4.17 -49.45
N ASP A 189 2.87 3.60 -50.31
CA ASP A 189 3.61 2.36 -50.01
C ASP A 189 4.62 2.56 -48.89
N ILE A 190 5.35 3.68 -48.90
CA ILE A 190 6.23 4.08 -47.78
C ILE A 190 5.45 4.22 -46.47
N LEU A 191 4.24 4.79 -46.52
CA LEU A 191 3.39 4.93 -45.35
C LEU A 191 2.86 3.58 -44.84
N LYS A 192 2.53 2.63 -45.73
CA LYS A 192 2.14 1.26 -45.33
C LYS A 192 3.27 0.57 -44.56
N ASP A 193 4.51 0.69 -45.03
CA ASP A 193 5.67 0.15 -44.31
C ASP A 193 5.85 0.78 -42.94
N ARG A 194 5.62 2.11 -42.83
CA ARG A 194 5.62 2.80 -41.52
C ARG A 194 4.49 2.31 -40.61
N VAL A 195 3.30 2.00 -41.15
CA VAL A 195 2.21 1.39 -40.37
C VAL A 195 2.65 0.06 -39.81
N LEU A 196 3.22 -0.83 -40.63
CA LEU A 196 3.68 -2.14 -40.17
C LEU A 196 4.75 -2.03 -39.08
N LYS A 197 5.70 -1.10 -39.22
CA LYS A 197 6.72 -0.81 -38.19
C LYS A 197 6.10 -0.29 -36.89
N ALA A 198 5.19 0.68 -36.97
CA ALA A 198 4.52 1.24 -35.81
C ALA A 198 3.62 0.19 -35.10
N GLU A 199 2.98 -0.70 -35.85
CA GLU A 199 2.19 -1.80 -35.31
C GLU A 199 3.08 -2.85 -34.62
N ALA A 200 4.22 -3.21 -35.21
CA ALA A 200 5.18 -4.12 -34.58
C ALA A 200 5.71 -3.55 -33.25
N LEU A 201 6.06 -2.25 -33.21
CA LEU A 201 6.48 -1.56 -31.99
C LEU A 201 5.36 -1.53 -30.94
N ALA A 202 4.12 -1.25 -31.36
CA ALA A 202 2.97 -1.25 -30.46
C ALA A 202 2.71 -2.66 -29.87
N MET A 203 2.81 -3.72 -30.68
CA MET A 203 2.67 -5.10 -30.23
C MET A 203 3.79 -5.52 -29.26
N GLU A 204 5.03 -5.06 -29.49
CA GLU A 204 6.14 -5.32 -28.57
C GLU A 204 5.93 -4.62 -27.22
N ALA A 205 5.51 -3.34 -27.25
CA ALA A 205 5.18 -2.58 -26.05
C ALA A 205 4.00 -3.20 -25.27
N GLU A 206 2.98 -3.69 -25.98
CA GLU A 206 1.83 -4.40 -25.40
C GLU A 206 2.26 -5.65 -24.64
N LYS A 207 3.10 -6.49 -25.26
CA LYS A 207 3.63 -7.70 -24.62
C LYS A 207 4.38 -7.40 -23.33
N LYS A 208 5.20 -6.34 -23.30
CA LYS A 208 5.94 -5.90 -22.10
C LYS A 208 4.97 -5.45 -21.00
N TYR A 209 4.03 -4.58 -21.36
CA TYR A 209 3.00 -4.10 -20.43
C TYR A 209 2.16 -5.25 -19.85
N ASP A 210 1.67 -6.16 -20.69
CA ASP A 210 0.85 -7.29 -20.27
C ASP A 210 1.62 -8.27 -19.39
N HIS A 211 2.89 -8.53 -19.70
CA HIS A 211 3.74 -9.39 -18.89
C HIS A 211 3.91 -8.85 -17.47
N GLU A 212 4.18 -7.55 -17.32
CA GLU A 212 4.27 -6.93 -16.00
C GLU A 212 2.92 -6.88 -15.28
N ASN A 213 1.84 -6.59 -16.00
CA ASN A 213 0.50 -6.58 -15.44
C ASN A 213 0.10 -7.98 -14.90
N LYS A 214 0.49 -9.05 -15.59
CA LYS A 214 0.34 -10.43 -15.09
C LYS A 214 1.12 -10.65 -13.79
N LYS A 215 2.39 -10.25 -13.73
CA LYS A 215 3.19 -10.31 -12.50
C LYS A 215 2.55 -9.54 -11.35
N VAL A 216 2.01 -8.36 -11.61
CA VAL A 216 1.29 -7.56 -10.60
C VAL A 216 0.07 -8.32 -10.07
N LYS A 217 -0.70 -9.00 -10.94
CA LYS A 217 -1.85 -9.82 -10.52
C LYS A 217 -1.42 -11.03 -9.69
N GLU A 218 -0.36 -11.72 -10.09
CA GLU A 218 0.21 -12.85 -9.36
C GLU A 218 0.69 -12.42 -7.96
N LEU A 219 1.46 -11.34 -7.86
CA LEU A 219 1.91 -10.80 -6.58
C LEU A 219 0.73 -10.33 -5.72
N GLN A 220 -0.32 -9.76 -6.31
CA GLN A 220 -1.53 -9.40 -5.57
C GLN A 220 -2.21 -10.63 -4.97
N ALA A 221 -2.32 -11.74 -5.71
CA ALA A 221 -2.84 -12.99 -5.18
C ALA A 221 -1.98 -13.52 -4.02
N GLN A 222 -0.65 -13.49 -4.17
CA GLN A 222 0.29 -13.87 -3.11
C GLN A 222 0.16 -12.96 -1.87
N PHE A 223 -0.02 -11.65 -2.06
CA PHE A 223 -0.26 -10.70 -0.98
C PHE A 223 -1.53 -11.04 -0.21
N ARG A 224 -2.63 -11.39 -0.90
CA ARG A 224 -3.87 -11.81 -0.25
C ARG A 224 -3.66 -13.08 0.58
N ALA A 225 -3.04 -14.10 0.00
CA ALA A 225 -2.71 -15.33 0.72
C ALA A 225 -1.82 -15.06 1.95
N ALA A 226 -0.81 -14.19 1.83
CA ALA A 226 0.04 -13.81 2.95
C ALA A 226 -0.71 -13.02 4.03
N ASP A 227 -1.65 -12.14 3.65
CA ASP A 227 -2.47 -11.38 4.59
C ASP A 227 -3.47 -12.29 5.32
N ASP A 228 -4.05 -13.29 4.65
CA ASP A 228 -4.92 -14.30 5.26
C ASP A 228 -4.16 -15.10 6.33
N VAL A 229 -2.93 -15.54 6.02
CA VAL A 229 -2.05 -16.23 6.98
C VAL A 229 -1.71 -15.32 8.17
N ARG A 230 -1.38 -14.05 7.92
CA ARG A 230 -1.14 -13.06 8.98
C ARG A 230 -2.39 -12.84 9.83
N GLN A 231 -3.57 -12.82 9.22
CA GLN A 231 -4.83 -12.63 9.92
C GLN A 231 -5.19 -13.84 10.81
N ALA A 232 -4.93 -15.06 10.34
CA ALA A 232 -5.05 -16.28 11.14
C ALA A 232 -4.09 -16.26 12.34
N ALA A 233 -2.82 -15.89 12.14
CA ALA A 233 -1.85 -15.71 13.22
C ALA A 233 -2.29 -14.63 14.23
N TYR A 234 -2.87 -13.53 13.74
CA TYR A 234 -3.40 -12.47 14.60
C TYR A 234 -4.58 -12.94 15.44
N ALA A 235 -5.50 -13.72 14.84
CA ALA A 235 -6.63 -14.30 15.56
C ALA A 235 -6.17 -15.23 16.69
N GLN A 236 -5.14 -16.05 16.46
CA GLN A 236 -4.52 -16.89 17.49
C GLN A 236 -3.86 -16.07 18.60
N TRP A 237 -3.09 -15.04 18.25
CA TRP A 237 -2.50 -14.14 19.26
C TRP A 237 -3.59 -13.44 20.09
N GLN A 238 -4.68 -13.01 19.44
CA GLN A 238 -5.78 -12.34 20.09
C GLN A 238 -6.59 -13.30 20.99
N SER A 239 -6.79 -14.56 20.61
CA SER A 239 -7.46 -15.56 21.45
C SER A 239 -6.67 -15.84 22.72
N LEU A 240 -5.35 -16.05 22.61
CA LEU A 240 -4.47 -16.25 23.77
C LEU A 240 -4.49 -15.04 24.72
N ARG A 241 -4.53 -13.82 24.18
CA ARG A 241 -4.66 -12.61 24.99
C ARG A 241 -6.02 -12.51 25.69
N LYS A 242 -7.10 -12.93 25.03
CA LYS A 242 -8.44 -13.02 25.63
C LYS A 242 -8.46 -14.06 26.75
N GLU A 243 -7.84 -15.22 26.55
CA GLU A 243 -7.70 -16.26 27.59
C GLU A 243 -6.95 -15.73 28.82
N LEU A 244 -5.82 -15.05 28.62
CA LEU A 244 -5.10 -14.41 29.71
C LEU A 244 -5.98 -13.40 30.46
N SER A 245 -6.78 -12.62 29.74
CA SER A 245 -7.72 -11.67 30.36
C SER A 245 -8.84 -12.37 31.14
N LYS A 246 -9.35 -13.51 30.66
CA LYS A 246 -10.37 -14.30 31.37
C LYS A 246 -9.80 -14.84 32.68
N LYS A 247 -8.61 -15.44 32.66
CA LYS A 247 -7.96 -16.02 33.85
C LYS A 247 -7.55 -14.96 34.87
N SER A 248 -7.08 -13.79 34.41
CA SER A 248 -6.72 -12.68 35.29
C SER A 248 -7.91 -11.86 35.81
N LYS A 249 -9.13 -12.11 35.34
CA LYS A 249 -10.36 -11.36 35.70
C LYS A 249 -10.55 -11.25 37.21
N HIS A 250 -10.43 -12.37 37.93
CA HIS A 250 -10.64 -12.40 39.39
C HIS A 250 -9.59 -11.59 40.16
N PHE A 251 -8.34 -11.60 39.68
CA PHE A 251 -7.28 -10.80 40.27
C PHE A 251 -7.56 -9.30 40.13
N PHE A 252 -8.01 -8.86 38.95
CA PHE A 252 -8.35 -7.45 38.72
C PHE A 252 -9.56 -7.03 39.54
N LYS A 253 -10.62 -7.85 39.62
CA LYS A 253 -11.78 -7.60 40.51
C LYS A 253 -11.35 -7.39 41.97
N TYR A 254 -10.56 -8.31 42.52
CA TYR A 254 -10.01 -8.15 43.87
C TYR A 254 -9.20 -6.85 44.02
N LYS A 255 -8.45 -6.45 42.98
CA LYS A 255 -7.64 -5.24 43.03
C LYS A 255 -8.50 -3.97 43.02
N ASP A 256 -9.60 -4.00 42.28
CA ASP A 256 -10.60 -2.93 42.26
C ASP A 256 -11.33 -2.85 43.61
N ASP A 257 -11.81 -3.98 44.15
CA ASP A 257 -12.43 -4.06 45.48
C ASP A 257 -11.49 -3.53 46.58
N ALA A 258 -10.20 -3.89 46.51
CA ALA A 258 -9.20 -3.41 47.46
C ALA A 258 -8.97 -1.88 47.36
N ALA A 259 -9.10 -1.31 46.16
CA ALA A 259 -9.03 0.14 45.98
C ALA A 259 -10.28 0.83 46.54
N VAL A 260 -11.47 0.26 46.30
CA VAL A 260 -12.73 0.75 46.86
C VAL A 260 -12.72 0.68 48.39
N ALA A 261 -12.26 -0.44 48.98
CA ALA A 261 -12.10 -0.58 50.42
C ALA A 261 -11.12 0.44 51.00
N SER A 262 -10.03 0.73 50.28
CA SER A 262 -9.07 1.78 50.69
C SER A 262 -9.73 3.17 50.66
N ASN A 263 -10.61 3.44 49.70
CA ASN A 263 -11.36 4.69 49.62
C ASN A 263 -12.38 4.83 50.75
N TYR A 264 -13.12 3.77 51.10
CA TYR A 264 -14.03 3.77 52.26
C TYR A 264 -13.27 3.93 53.59
N ALA A 265 -12.11 3.28 53.72
CA ALA A 265 -11.24 3.48 54.88
C ALA A 265 -10.73 4.93 54.99
N PHE A 266 -10.42 5.58 53.86
CA PHE A 266 -9.98 6.97 53.82
C PHE A 266 -11.11 7.96 54.17
N THR A 267 -12.31 7.73 53.64
CA THR A 267 -13.52 8.54 53.89
C THR A 267 -14.14 8.28 55.27
N ARG A 268 -13.72 7.20 55.95
CA ARG A 268 -14.22 6.72 57.25
C ARG A 268 -15.64 6.18 57.22
N ASP A 269 -16.11 5.74 56.05
CA ASP A 269 -17.40 5.07 55.88
C ASP A 269 -17.30 3.60 56.32
N THR A 270 -17.47 3.35 57.62
CA THR A 270 -17.27 2.02 58.23
C THR A 270 -18.35 1.01 57.82
N GLU A 271 -19.59 1.45 57.64
CA GLU A 271 -20.72 0.60 57.23
C GLU A 271 -20.53 0.10 55.79
N ALA A 272 -20.22 1.01 54.86
CA ALA A 272 -19.96 0.66 53.46
C ALA A 272 -18.75 -0.26 53.31
N LEU A 273 -17.70 -0.03 54.10
CA LEU A 273 -16.53 -0.91 54.15
C LEU A 273 -16.89 -2.32 54.63
N TYR A 274 -17.69 -2.42 55.70
CA TYR A 274 -18.13 -3.71 56.24
C TYR A 274 -18.98 -4.49 55.23
N HIS A 275 -19.93 -3.83 54.57
CA HIS A 275 -20.74 -4.45 53.52
C HIS A 275 -19.89 -4.91 52.33
N LEU A 276 -18.92 -4.12 51.89
CA LEU A 276 -18.00 -4.52 50.82
C LEU A 276 -17.18 -5.76 51.21
N CYS A 277 -16.65 -5.81 52.43
CA CYS A 277 -15.87 -6.95 52.92
C CYS A 277 -16.73 -8.21 53.04
N THR A 278 -17.94 -8.10 53.60
CA THR A 278 -18.89 -9.22 53.73
C THR A 278 -19.27 -9.76 52.36
N ASN A 279 -19.72 -8.89 51.45
CA ASN A 279 -20.08 -9.27 50.08
C ASN A 279 -18.89 -9.87 49.31
N HIS A 280 -17.67 -9.36 49.50
CA HIS A 280 -16.48 -9.91 48.85
C HIS A 280 -16.18 -11.34 49.32
N VAL A 281 -16.30 -11.61 50.63
CA VAL A 281 -16.12 -12.95 51.18
C VAL A 281 -17.20 -13.89 50.65
N ASP A 282 -18.46 -13.48 50.66
CA ASP A 282 -19.57 -14.31 50.15
C ASP A 282 -19.38 -14.65 48.67
N ASN A 283 -19.11 -13.64 47.83
CA ASN A 283 -18.81 -13.84 46.40
C ASN A 283 -17.59 -14.76 46.18
N PHE A 284 -16.55 -14.64 47.00
CA PHE A 284 -15.39 -15.51 46.91
C PHE A 284 -15.74 -16.96 47.30
N MET A 285 -16.50 -17.16 48.37
CA MET A 285 -16.92 -18.49 48.83
C MET A 285 -17.84 -19.16 47.82
N GLU A 286 -18.76 -18.40 47.19
CA GLU A 286 -19.55 -18.89 46.06
C GLU A 286 -18.66 -19.33 44.89
N LEU A 287 -17.71 -18.48 44.48
CA LEU A 287 -16.76 -18.83 43.40
C LEU A 287 -15.90 -20.04 43.75
N TRP A 288 -15.44 -20.15 45.00
CA TRP A 288 -14.63 -21.25 45.51
C TRP A 288 -15.39 -22.58 45.48
N ASN A 289 -16.69 -22.55 45.79
CA ASN A 289 -17.55 -23.73 45.81
C ASN A 289 -17.98 -24.15 44.40
N MET A 290 -18.35 -23.19 43.54
CA MET A 290 -18.93 -23.47 42.22
C MET A 290 -17.88 -23.75 41.12
N ASN A 291 -16.68 -23.15 41.19
CA ASN A 291 -15.68 -23.25 40.13
C ASN A 291 -14.44 -24.03 40.57
N GLU A 292 -14.32 -25.29 40.13
CA GLU A 292 -13.14 -26.12 40.42
C GLU A 292 -11.86 -25.57 39.77
N GLU A 293 -11.94 -25.03 38.56
CA GLU A 293 -10.79 -24.42 37.86
C GLU A 293 -10.20 -23.26 38.66
N PHE A 294 -11.06 -22.37 39.16
CA PHE A 294 -10.64 -21.25 39.99
C PHE A 294 -9.96 -21.74 41.27
N ARG A 295 -10.51 -22.77 41.92
CA ARG A 295 -9.93 -23.37 43.13
C ARG A 295 -8.51 -23.90 42.88
N ARG A 296 -8.33 -24.68 41.81
CA ARG A 296 -7.04 -25.25 41.42
C ARG A 296 -6.02 -24.16 41.09
N GLU A 297 -6.41 -23.15 40.31
CA GLU A 297 -5.54 -22.02 39.96
C GLU A 297 -5.17 -21.20 41.21
N TYR A 298 -6.13 -20.92 42.09
CA TYR A 298 -5.88 -20.18 43.33
C TYR A 298 -4.85 -20.90 44.21
N VAL A 299 -5.01 -22.22 44.44
CA VAL A 299 -4.04 -23.02 45.21
C VAL A 299 -2.67 -23.00 44.53
N LYS A 300 -2.60 -23.20 43.21
CA LYS A 300 -1.34 -23.19 42.44
C LYS A 300 -0.60 -21.86 42.55
N PHE A 301 -1.27 -20.72 42.40
CA PHE A 301 -0.63 -19.41 42.46
C PHE A 301 -0.41 -18.91 43.90
N ASN A 302 -1.16 -19.43 44.88
CA ASN A 302 -0.93 -19.16 46.30
C ASN A 302 0.14 -20.06 46.92
N ALA A 303 0.43 -21.24 46.34
CA ALA A 303 1.39 -22.24 46.82
C ALA A 303 2.69 -21.65 47.38
N ARG A 304 3.29 -20.69 46.68
CA ARG A 304 4.51 -20.01 47.13
C ARG A 304 4.32 -19.21 48.42
N SER A 305 3.21 -18.49 48.52
CA SER A 305 2.85 -17.74 49.73
C SER A 305 2.53 -18.70 50.87
N THR A 306 1.83 -19.80 50.59
CA THR A 306 1.54 -20.87 51.57
C THR A 306 2.83 -21.49 52.11
N ILE A 307 3.73 -21.97 51.25
CA ILE A 307 5.03 -22.53 51.64
C ILE A 307 5.86 -21.49 52.41
N ARG A 308 5.86 -20.22 52.00
CA ARG A 308 6.59 -19.16 52.73
C ARG A 308 6.03 -18.93 54.14
N ARG A 309 4.70 -18.99 54.32
CA ARG A 309 4.04 -18.69 55.60
C ARG A 309 4.01 -19.89 56.54
N PHE A 310 3.84 -21.09 56.01
CA PHE A 310 3.54 -22.30 56.77
C PHE A 310 4.56 -23.43 56.58
N GLY A 311 5.57 -23.26 55.73
CA GLY A 311 6.62 -24.26 55.48
C GLY A 311 6.23 -25.36 54.49
N THR A 312 5.00 -25.87 54.56
CA THR A 312 4.47 -26.90 53.65
C THR A 312 3.30 -26.39 52.80
N LEU A 313 2.93 -27.16 51.76
CA LEU A 313 1.73 -26.87 50.94
C LEU A 313 0.42 -27.16 51.69
N ASP A 314 0.43 -28.13 52.59
CA ASP A 314 -0.71 -28.54 53.42
C ASP A 314 -0.87 -27.68 54.69
N GLY A 315 0.08 -26.78 54.95
CA GLY A 315 0.07 -25.90 56.13
C GLY A 315 0.49 -26.57 57.43
N ARG A 316 0.94 -27.83 57.38
CA ARG A 316 1.53 -28.58 58.50
C ARG A 316 2.96 -28.13 58.78
N SER A 317 3.40 -28.21 60.03
CA SER A 317 4.83 -28.08 60.37
C SER A 317 5.61 -29.25 59.78
N LEU A 318 6.78 -28.98 59.19
CA LEU A 318 7.69 -30.02 58.69
C LEU A 318 8.09 -30.96 59.84
N GLY A 319 8.05 -32.26 59.59
CA GLY A 319 8.60 -33.26 60.50
C GLY A 319 10.14 -33.18 60.60
N PRO A 320 10.76 -33.81 61.62
CA PRO A 320 12.22 -33.77 61.82
C PRO A 320 13.03 -34.23 60.61
N ASP A 321 12.47 -35.14 59.79
CA ASP A 321 13.13 -35.77 58.64
C ASP A 321 12.55 -35.31 57.28
N GLU A 322 11.64 -34.33 57.26
CA GLU A 322 10.99 -33.86 56.03
C GLU A 322 11.73 -32.66 55.42
N GLU A 323 12.17 -32.81 54.17
CA GLU A 323 12.81 -31.69 53.44
C GLU A 323 11.77 -30.65 53.00
N PRO A 324 12.06 -29.34 53.18
CA PRO A 324 11.15 -28.28 52.75
C PRO A 324 10.98 -28.29 51.23
N PRO A 325 9.74 -28.20 50.69
CA PRO A 325 9.52 -28.18 49.26
C PRO A 325 10.25 -27.00 48.60
N THR A 326 11.07 -27.29 47.60
CA THR A 326 11.89 -26.28 46.91
C THR A 326 11.02 -25.27 46.16
N LEU A 327 11.06 -24.01 46.60
CA LEU A 327 10.38 -22.93 45.90
C LEU A 327 11.09 -22.64 44.56
N PRO A 328 10.39 -22.67 43.41
CA PRO A 328 10.97 -22.18 42.17
C PRO A 328 11.41 -20.73 42.34
N SER A 329 12.71 -20.47 42.20
CA SER A 329 13.26 -19.11 42.23
C SER A 329 12.52 -18.26 41.19
N TYR A 330 11.86 -17.21 41.66
CA TYR A 330 11.30 -16.21 40.76
C TYR A 330 12.48 -15.31 40.38
N VAL A 331 13.06 -15.57 39.21
CA VAL A 331 14.00 -14.62 38.61
C VAL A 331 13.19 -13.36 38.35
N ASP A 332 13.38 -12.38 39.23
CA ASP A 332 12.68 -11.12 39.23
C ASP A 332 13.19 -10.31 38.02
N ASN A 333 12.60 -10.54 36.85
CA ASN A 333 12.84 -9.73 35.64
C ASN A 333 12.44 -8.25 35.84
N ARG A 334 11.96 -7.86 37.02
CA ARG A 334 11.69 -6.49 37.41
C ARG A 334 12.95 -5.68 37.70
N ALA A 335 14.03 -6.29 38.19
CA ALA A 335 15.30 -5.59 38.46
C ALA A 335 16.07 -5.23 37.16
N ASN A 336 15.97 -6.09 36.12
CA ASN A 336 16.66 -5.87 34.84
C ASN A 336 16.06 -4.76 33.97
N ARG A 337 14.93 -4.16 34.36
CA ARG A 337 14.30 -3.07 33.59
C ARG A 337 14.75 -1.67 34.03
N MET A 338 15.43 -1.55 35.16
CA MET A 338 15.98 -0.27 35.65
C MET A 338 17.49 -0.11 35.42
N VAL A 339 18.18 -1.16 34.98
CA VAL A 339 19.61 -1.12 34.64
C VAL A 339 19.83 -1.66 33.23
N ALA A 340 19.37 -0.91 32.23
CA ALA A 340 19.81 -1.10 30.85
C ALA A 340 19.93 0.28 30.20
N ALA A 341 21.07 0.93 30.45
CA ALA A 341 21.58 1.96 29.56
C ALA A 341 22.14 1.28 28.29
N PRO A 342 21.99 1.89 27.10
CA PRO A 342 22.30 1.22 25.84
C PRO A 342 23.80 1.25 25.58
N VAL A 343 24.44 0.09 25.56
CA VAL A 343 25.75 -0.08 24.92
C VAL A 343 25.51 -0.46 23.47
N LYS A 344 25.96 0.41 22.58
CA LYS A 344 26.15 0.12 21.16
C LYS A 344 27.34 -0.83 21.00
N ALA A 345 27.20 -1.86 20.17
CA ALA A 345 28.30 -2.38 19.39
C ALA A 345 27.76 -3.11 18.15
N ASP A 346 28.42 -2.83 17.04
CA ASP A 346 28.07 -3.16 15.67
C ASP A 346 28.35 -4.63 15.29
N LEU A 347 27.78 -4.97 14.14
CA LEU A 347 27.70 -6.25 13.44
C LEU A 347 29.00 -6.59 12.65
N ALA A 348 29.41 -7.87 12.69
CA ALA A 348 30.04 -8.69 11.60
C ALA A 348 30.60 -9.97 12.27
N SER A 349 30.52 -11.20 11.74
CA SER A 349 30.61 -11.63 10.34
C SER A 349 30.12 -13.09 10.15
N GLN A 350 29.75 -13.39 8.90
CA GLN A 350 29.88 -14.67 8.17
C GLN A 350 28.73 -15.70 8.17
N THR A 351 28.33 -16.01 6.93
CA THR A 351 27.37 -17.00 6.41
C THR A 351 28.10 -18.30 5.98
N PRO A 352 27.48 -19.28 5.27
CA PRO A 352 27.33 -20.69 5.65
C PRO A 352 28.24 -21.66 4.84
N PRO A 353 28.02 -22.99 4.91
CA PRO A 353 27.68 -23.65 3.63
C PRO A 353 26.57 -24.72 3.71
N LEU A 354 25.97 -24.92 2.53
CA LEU A 354 25.03 -25.95 2.09
C LEU A 354 25.66 -27.35 2.10
N ASP A 355 24.83 -28.38 2.28
CA ASP A 355 25.00 -29.62 1.53
C ASP A 355 23.65 -30.25 1.15
N LEU A 356 23.64 -30.76 -0.08
CA LEU A 356 22.53 -31.23 -0.88
C LEU A 356 22.59 -32.76 -0.95
N LYS A 357 21.48 -33.48 -0.72
CA LYS A 357 21.28 -34.82 -1.28
C LYS A 357 19.85 -34.97 -1.78
N GLN A 358 19.74 -35.11 -3.10
CA GLN A 358 18.60 -35.66 -3.81
C GLN A 358 18.63 -37.19 -3.68
N GLU A 359 17.46 -37.81 -3.56
CA GLU A 359 17.23 -39.15 -4.13
C GLU A 359 15.75 -39.25 -4.53
N THR A 360 15.54 -39.42 -5.83
CA THR A 360 14.25 -39.74 -6.47
C THR A 360 14.11 -41.25 -6.54
N THR A 361 12.95 -41.79 -6.19
CA THR A 361 12.49 -43.08 -6.70
C THR A 361 11.00 -43.04 -6.93
N VAL A 362 10.60 -43.43 -8.14
CA VAL A 362 9.26 -43.51 -8.69
C VAL A 362 8.77 -44.95 -8.49
N GLU A 363 7.52 -45.14 -8.04
CA GLU A 363 6.77 -46.35 -8.36
C GLU A 363 5.28 -46.03 -8.57
N ASN A 364 4.80 -46.44 -9.74
CA ASN A 364 3.41 -46.40 -10.21
C ASN A 364 2.58 -47.50 -9.54
N VAL A 365 1.29 -47.24 -9.25
CA VAL A 365 0.18 -48.17 -9.58
C VAL A 365 -1.10 -47.38 -9.86
N THR A 366 -1.60 -47.52 -11.08
CA THR A 366 -2.97 -47.24 -11.56
C THR A 366 -3.81 -48.51 -11.52
N SER A 367 -5.13 -48.37 -11.32
CA SER A 367 -6.29 -49.17 -11.80
C SER A 367 -7.34 -49.19 -10.69
N ASP A 368 -8.55 -48.64 -10.82
CA ASP A 368 -9.68 -48.77 -11.77
C ASP A 368 -10.86 -49.40 -11.03
N GLY A 369 -12.06 -48.83 -11.23
CA GLY A 369 -13.28 -49.24 -10.53
C GLY A 369 -14.52 -48.44 -10.94
N LYS A 370 -14.75 -48.36 -12.25
CA LYS A 370 -15.98 -47.91 -12.92
C LYS A 370 -17.20 -48.73 -12.46
N LEU A 371 -18.35 -48.08 -12.27
CA LEU A 371 -19.65 -48.60 -12.75
C LEU A 371 -20.66 -47.45 -12.97
N THR A 372 -21.25 -47.52 -14.15
CA THR A 372 -22.16 -46.60 -14.85
C THR A 372 -23.62 -47.04 -14.74
N GLU A 373 -24.51 -46.15 -15.25
CA GLU A 373 -25.90 -46.37 -15.74
C GLU A 373 -27.02 -45.88 -14.82
N LYS A 374 -28.08 -45.18 -15.27
CA LYS A 374 -28.54 -44.82 -16.62
C LYS A 374 -29.67 -43.76 -16.52
N VAL A 375 -29.74 -42.86 -17.52
CA VAL A 375 -30.93 -42.52 -18.34
C VAL A 375 -32.13 -41.80 -17.70
N THR A 376 -32.47 -40.58 -18.13
CA THR A 376 -33.36 -40.31 -19.30
C THR A 376 -33.53 -38.81 -19.57
N GLU A 377 -33.70 -38.48 -20.85
CA GLU A 377 -33.94 -37.17 -21.45
C GLU A 377 -35.35 -36.63 -21.20
N HIS A 378 -35.55 -35.30 -21.27
CA HIS A 378 -36.39 -34.67 -22.32
C HIS A 378 -36.46 -33.12 -22.26
N LYS A 379 -36.04 -32.53 -23.40
CA LYS A 379 -36.76 -31.58 -24.27
C LYS A 379 -37.08 -30.14 -23.80
N ASN A 380 -36.33 -29.22 -24.43
CA ASN A 380 -36.62 -27.82 -24.82
C ASN A 380 -38.07 -27.29 -24.74
N ARG A 381 -38.25 -26.08 -24.17
CA ARG A 381 -39.04 -24.99 -24.79
C ARG A 381 -38.71 -23.58 -24.24
N LYS A 382 -38.65 -22.65 -25.20
CA LYS A 382 -38.50 -21.19 -25.19
C LYS A 382 -39.36 -20.36 -24.18
N VAL A 383 -38.72 -19.28 -23.71
CA VAL A 383 -39.15 -17.84 -23.72
C VAL A 383 -39.86 -17.20 -22.49
N THR A 384 -39.36 -15.98 -22.20
CA THR A 384 -39.92 -14.77 -21.54
C THR A 384 -39.81 -14.55 -20.03
N LYS A 385 -38.96 -13.54 -19.71
CA LYS A 385 -39.20 -12.31 -18.93
C LYS A 385 -40.04 -12.40 -17.64
N LYS A 386 -39.42 -12.08 -16.50
CA LYS A 386 -39.48 -10.79 -15.76
C LYS A 386 -38.87 -10.97 -14.37
N GLY A 387 -38.07 -9.99 -13.93
CA GLY A 387 -37.43 -9.96 -12.62
C GLY A 387 -38.39 -9.55 -11.48
N PRO A 388 -38.00 -9.77 -10.22
CA PRO A 388 -38.79 -9.38 -9.06
C PRO A 388 -38.53 -7.92 -8.67
N ALA A 389 -39.63 -7.20 -8.43
CA ALA A 389 -39.64 -5.83 -7.92
C ALA A 389 -39.52 -5.82 -6.38
N ILE A 390 -38.87 -4.77 -5.89
CA ILE A 390 -38.69 -4.41 -4.49
C ILE A 390 -39.93 -3.67 -3.99
N THR A 391 -40.41 -4.09 -2.83
CA THR A 391 -41.51 -3.54 -2.03
C THR A 391 -41.07 -2.26 -1.31
N VAL A 392 -41.81 -1.15 -1.48
CA VAL A 392 -41.83 -0.03 -0.51
C VAL A 392 -43.27 0.45 -0.36
N GLN A 393 -43.76 0.35 0.87
CA GLN A 393 -45.03 0.87 1.36
C GLN A 393 -44.91 2.37 1.62
N VAL A 394 -45.91 3.17 1.24
CA VAL A 394 -46.25 4.43 1.93
C VAL A 394 -47.77 4.59 1.90
N ASN A 395 -48.35 4.72 3.09
CA ASN A 395 -49.75 4.99 3.37
C ASN A 395 -50.14 6.41 2.95
N GLY A 396 -51.40 6.58 2.52
CA GLY A 396 -52.01 7.86 2.20
C GLY A 396 -52.50 8.65 3.40
N LEU A 397 -52.89 9.90 3.13
CA LEU A 397 -54.00 10.59 3.79
C LEU A 397 -54.48 11.73 2.86
N ASP A 398 -55.78 11.71 2.60
CA ASP A 398 -56.53 12.73 1.86
C ASP A 398 -56.64 14.05 2.63
N THR A 399 -56.72 15.18 1.92
CA THR A 399 -57.59 16.29 2.32
C THR A 399 -57.97 17.15 1.11
N ASP A 400 -59.20 17.61 1.18
CA ASP A 400 -60.11 18.08 0.14
C ASP A 400 -60.06 19.60 -0.13
N SER A 401 -60.71 20.01 -1.23
CA SER A 401 -61.38 21.30 -1.48
C SER A 401 -60.65 22.44 -2.23
N GLY A 402 -61.01 22.57 -3.52
CA GLY A 402 -61.72 23.73 -4.10
C GLY A 402 -60.98 25.04 -4.40
N ARG A 403 -60.94 25.47 -5.69
CA ARG A 403 -61.55 26.72 -6.21
C ARG A 403 -61.16 27.01 -7.69
N ASP A 404 -62.14 27.57 -8.37
CA ASP A 404 -62.35 27.87 -9.79
C ASP A 404 -61.51 28.99 -10.48
N ILE A 405 -61.47 28.89 -11.83
CA ILE A 405 -61.41 29.93 -12.89
C ILE A 405 -60.05 30.59 -13.24
N ASN A 406 -59.53 30.29 -14.45
CA ASN A 406 -59.57 31.22 -15.62
C ASN A 406 -58.97 30.59 -16.89
N ASP A 407 -59.71 30.76 -17.99
CA ASP A 407 -59.34 30.50 -19.38
C ASP A 407 -58.29 31.50 -19.88
N GLU A 408 -57.32 31.03 -20.67
CA GLU A 408 -56.83 31.79 -21.83
C GLU A 408 -56.30 30.82 -22.89
N VAL A 409 -56.96 30.87 -24.05
CA VAL A 409 -56.63 30.16 -25.28
C VAL A 409 -55.57 30.97 -26.01
N ASP A 410 -54.46 30.33 -26.38
CA ASP A 410 -53.64 30.77 -27.52
C ASP A 410 -53.31 29.56 -28.41
N GLU A 411 -53.63 29.71 -29.69
CA GLU A 411 -53.60 28.72 -30.77
C GLU A 411 -52.18 28.56 -31.37
N GLU A 412 -51.72 27.29 -31.39
CA GLU A 412 -50.87 26.60 -32.40
C GLU A 412 -49.39 27.02 -32.66
N PRO A 413 -48.46 26.10 -33.07
CA PRO A 413 -48.70 24.93 -33.94
C PRO A 413 -48.19 23.58 -33.41
N LYS A 414 -48.87 22.52 -33.86
CA LYS A 414 -48.50 21.12 -33.68
C LYS A 414 -47.13 20.82 -34.31
N LYS A 415 -46.06 20.88 -33.51
CA LYS A 415 -44.79 20.22 -33.85
C LYS A 415 -44.95 18.72 -33.67
N SER A 416 -44.60 17.96 -34.70
CA SER A 416 -44.76 16.52 -34.74
C SER A 416 -44.00 15.86 -33.58
N LYS A 417 -44.53 14.73 -33.08
CA LYS A 417 -43.96 13.97 -31.95
C LYS A 417 -42.47 13.59 -32.16
N GLU A 418 -42.01 13.59 -33.41
CA GLU A 418 -40.61 13.34 -33.80
C GLU A 418 -39.65 14.49 -33.44
N GLU A 419 -40.10 15.75 -33.45
CA GLU A 419 -39.25 16.91 -33.13
C GLU A 419 -38.95 16.99 -31.62
N ILE A 420 -39.92 16.60 -30.78
CA ILE A 420 -39.76 16.51 -29.32
C ILE A 420 -38.83 15.34 -28.94
N GLU A 421 -38.88 14.23 -29.68
CA GLU A 421 -37.96 13.11 -29.49
C GLU A 421 -36.54 13.43 -29.97
N ALA A 422 -36.39 14.22 -31.03
CA ALA A 422 -35.09 14.70 -31.49
C ALA A 422 -34.43 15.64 -30.46
N ILE A 423 -35.20 16.53 -29.82
CA ILE A 423 -34.72 17.41 -28.76
C ILE A 423 -34.27 16.59 -27.53
N ARG A 424 -35.03 15.57 -27.12
CA ARG A 424 -34.65 14.67 -26.02
C ARG A 424 -33.37 13.87 -26.32
N LYS A 425 -33.21 13.37 -27.55
CA LYS A 425 -31.98 12.67 -27.99
C LYS A 425 -30.78 13.62 -28.04
N ALA A 426 -30.96 14.85 -28.49
CA ALA A 426 -29.90 15.87 -28.50
C ALA A 426 -29.47 16.28 -27.08
N GLU A 427 -30.41 16.41 -26.14
CA GLU A 427 -30.10 16.70 -24.74
C GLU A 427 -29.36 15.54 -24.06
N GLU A 428 -29.74 14.29 -24.36
CA GLU A 428 -29.08 13.10 -23.84
C GLU A 428 -27.65 12.96 -24.38
N MET A 429 -27.40 13.34 -25.64
CA MET A 429 -26.05 13.39 -26.22
C MET A 429 -25.20 14.48 -25.58
N ARG A 430 -25.76 15.66 -25.31
CA ARG A 430 -25.04 16.73 -24.56
C ARG A 430 -24.70 16.30 -23.14
N ARG A 431 -25.57 15.56 -22.45
CA ARG A 431 -25.27 15.00 -21.11
C ARG A 431 -24.13 13.98 -21.18
N LYS A 432 -24.13 13.09 -22.17
CA LYS A 432 -23.05 12.11 -22.39
C LYS A 432 -21.71 12.77 -22.73
N GLU A 433 -21.73 13.84 -23.53
CA GLU A 433 -20.53 14.65 -23.82
C GLU A 433 -20.01 15.40 -22.58
N ALA A 434 -20.90 15.95 -21.75
CA ALA A 434 -20.52 16.59 -20.50
C ALA A 434 -19.89 15.59 -19.52
N GLU A 435 -20.45 14.39 -19.39
CA GLU A 435 -19.86 13.32 -18.59
C GLU A 435 -18.50 12.83 -19.12
N ALA A 436 -18.32 12.80 -20.45
CA ALA A 436 -17.03 12.46 -21.06
C ALA A 436 -15.97 13.53 -20.76
N LYS A 437 -16.32 14.82 -20.87
CA LYS A 437 -15.44 15.94 -20.53
C LYS A 437 -15.04 15.94 -19.05
N LEU A 438 -15.97 15.62 -18.14
CA LEU A 438 -15.64 15.48 -16.71
C LEU A 438 -14.70 14.30 -16.42
N LYS A 439 -14.84 13.19 -17.14
CA LYS A 439 -13.92 12.04 -17.04
C LYS A 439 -12.54 12.37 -17.59
N GLU A 440 -12.46 13.13 -18.68
CA GLU A 440 -11.19 13.61 -19.25
C GLU A 440 -10.48 14.60 -18.31
N GLN A 441 -11.22 15.53 -17.71
CA GLN A 441 -10.69 16.45 -16.70
C GLN A 441 -10.12 15.72 -15.49
N ARG A 442 -10.80 14.68 -14.98
CA ARG A 442 -10.27 13.85 -13.88
C ARG A 442 -8.97 13.13 -14.25
N ARG A 443 -8.84 12.63 -15.49
CA ARG A 443 -7.60 12.01 -15.97
C ARG A 443 -6.44 13.01 -16.03
N LEU A 444 -6.70 14.24 -16.48
CA LEU A 444 -5.69 15.30 -16.53
C LEU A 444 -5.26 15.74 -15.13
N GLU A 445 -6.19 15.81 -14.18
CA GLU A 445 -5.90 16.13 -12.78
C GLU A 445 -5.05 15.04 -12.09
N GLU A 446 -5.35 13.76 -12.36
CA GLU A 446 -4.54 12.63 -11.88
C GLU A 446 -3.11 12.66 -12.45
N LEU A 447 -2.96 13.00 -13.75
CA LEU A 447 -1.67 13.20 -14.41
C LEU A 447 -0.88 14.36 -13.80
N ALA A 448 -1.53 15.50 -13.56
CA ALA A 448 -0.91 16.66 -12.92
C ALA A 448 -0.43 16.33 -11.50
N LYS A 449 -1.26 15.64 -10.71
CA LYS A 449 -0.92 15.20 -9.34
C LYS A 449 0.22 14.18 -9.32
N ALA A 450 0.29 13.28 -10.30
CA ALA A 450 1.39 12.34 -10.46
C ALA A 450 2.71 13.07 -10.82
N ASN A 451 2.66 14.09 -11.67
CA ASN A 451 3.82 14.89 -12.04
C ASN A 451 4.32 15.76 -10.88
N GLU A 452 3.43 16.40 -10.11
CA GLU A 452 3.78 17.16 -8.91
C GLU A 452 4.45 16.25 -7.84
N ALA A 453 3.95 15.01 -7.68
CA ALA A 453 4.55 14.03 -6.78
C ALA A 453 5.96 13.59 -7.25
N ARG A 454 6.17 13.43 -8.57
CA ARG A 454 7.50 13.16 -9.15
C ARG A 454 8.45 14.33 -8.91
N GLU A 455 7.99 15.56 -9.05
CA GLU A 455 8.81 16.74 -8.82
C GLU A 455 9.20 16.90 -7.34
N ARG A 456 8.28 16.65 -6.40
CA ARG A 456 8.60 16.60 -4.96
C ARG A 456 9.65 15.55 -4.63
N LYS A 457 9.57 14.37 -5.24
CA LYS A 457 10.59 13.31 -5.08
C LYS A 457 11.94 13.73 -5.66
N LYS A 458 11.97 14.36 -6.85
CA LYS A 458 13.21 14.89 -7.45
C LYS A 458 13.87 15.95 -6.55
N ARG A 459 13.10 16.91 -6.04
CA ARG A 459 13.61 17.94 -5.11
C ARG A 459 14.17 17.34 -3.80
N GLN A 460 13.56 16.26 -3.30
CA GLN A 460 14.07 15.57 -2.12
C GLN A 460 15.35 14.79 -2.40
N ALA A 461 15.44 14.11 -3.56
CA ALA A 461 16.62 13.39 -3.99
C ALA A 461 17.81 14.33 -4.25
N GLU A 462 17.58 15.44 -4.94
CA GLU A 462 18.58 16.49 -5.18
C GLU A 462 19.07 17.10 -3.86
N LYS A 463 18.17 17.39 -2.91
CA LYS A 463 18.55 17.85 -1.57
C LYS A 463 19.37 16.83 -0.78
N GLN A 464 19.17 15.53 -1.01
CA GLN A 464 19.99 14.47 -0.42
C GLN A 464 21.36 14.37 -1.11
N GLN A 465 21.42 14.49 -2.44
CA GLN A 465 22.66 14.54 -3.20
C GLN A 465 23.53 15.73 -2.80
N MET A 466 22.97 16.94 -2.75
CA MET A 466 23.68 18.14 -2.28
C MET A 466 24.22 18.00 -0.84
N ARG A 467 23.49 17.29 0.04
CA ARG A 467 23.97 17.01 1.40
C ARG A 467 25.08 15.96 1.42
N ALA A 468 25.03 14.97 0.54
CA ALA A 468 26.07 13.96 0.40
C ALA A 468 27.36 14.58 -0.18
N GLU A 469 27.24 15.41 -1.20
CA GLU A 469 28.36 16.14 -1.81
C GLU A 469 29.01 17.11 -0.80
N LEU A 470 28.22 17.88 -0.05
CA LEU A 470 28.77 18.74 1.03
C LEU A 470 29.47 17.94 2.13
N LYS A 471 29.03 16.70 2.40
CA LYS A 471 29.69 15.83 3.37
C LYS A 471 30.99 15.23 2.80
N ALA A 472 30.98 14.85 1.52
CA ALA A 472 32.16 14.35 0.81
C ALA A 472 33.25 15.43 0.68
N GLN A 473 32.88 16.68 0.36
CA GLN A 473 33.80 17.81 0.32
C GLN A 473 34.46 18.06 1.69
N LYS A 474 33.68 18.05 2.77
CA LYS A 474 34.22 18.23 4.14
C LYS A 474 35.13 17.07 4.57
N GLU A 475 34.86 15.85 4.11
CA GLU A 475 35.72 14.69 4.37
C GLU A 475 37.03 14.75 3.55
N ALA A 476 36.96 15.17 2.29
CA ALA A 476 38.13 15.38 1.43
C ALA A 476 39.05 16.48 1.98
N GLU A 477 38.48 17.63 2.39
CA GLU A 477 39.22 18.73 3.02
C GLU A 477 39.88 18.27 4.34
N GLY A 478 39.21 17.42 5.12
CA GLY A 478 39.77 16.80 6.32
C GLY A 478 40.97 15.90 6.04
N LYS A 479 40.88 15.08 4.98
CA LYS A 479 41.97 14.18 4.54
C LYS A 479 43.17 14.95 3.98
N GLU A 480 42.95 16.06 3.28
CA GLU A 480 44.03 16.93 2.80
C GLU A 480 44.75 17.63 3.95
N LYS A 481 44.02 18.20 4.92
CA LYS A 481 44.61 18.77 6.14
C LYS A 481 45.38 17.73 6.96
N GLU A 482 44.96 16.47 6.96
CA GLU A 482 45.70 15.38 7.60
C GLU A 482 46.99 15.02 6.85
N LYS A 483 46.94 14.93 5.52
CA LYS A 483 48.12 14.71 4.67
C LYS A 483 49.13 15.85 4.83
N GLU A 484 48.68 17.09 4.85
CA GLU A 484 49.53 18.27 5.07
C GLU A 484 50.22 18.24 6.46
N LYS A 485 49.49 17.90 7.53
CA LYS A 485 50.09 17.71 8.86
C LYS A 485 51.10 16.56 8.90
N ARG A 486 50.87 15.49 8.15
CA ARG A 486 51.81 14.35 8.04
C ARG A 486 53.08 14.75 7.26
N LEU A 487 52.95 15.58 6.22
CA LEU A 487 54.09 16.11 5.47
C LEU A 487 54.92 17.08 6.31
N ARG A 488 54.29 18.05 7.00
CA ARG A 488 54.99 18.96 7.93
C ARG A 488 55.72 18.21 9.06
N LYS A 489 55.18 17.07 9.53
CA LYS A 489 55.87 16.20 10.51
C LYS A 489 57.07 15.46 9.89
N LYS A 490 56.98 15.04 8.62
CA LYS A 490 58.09 14.40 7.90
C LYS A 490 59.20 15.42 7.58
N GLU A 491 58.85 16.64 7.21
CA GLU A 491 59.80 17.73 7.00
C GLU A 491 60.50 18.14 8.30
N ARG A 492 59.77 18.24 9.42
CA ARG A 492 60.39 18.46 10.74
C ARG A 492 61.34 17.34 11.17
N LYS A 493 61.08 16.09 10.75
CA LYS A 493 62.00 14.96 10.99
C LYS A 493 63.22 14.98 10.05
N LYS A 494 63.08 15.50 8.83
CA LYS A 494 64.20 15.67 7.89
C LYS A 494 65.08 16.88 8.26
N ALA A 495 64.50 17.97 8.73
CA ALA A 495 65.23 19.15 9.21
C ALA A 495 65.99 18.88 10.53
N ALA A 496 65.58 17.87 11.31
CA ALA A 496 66.31 17.39 12.47
C ALA A 496 67.43 16.37 12.13
N ALA A 497 67.57 15.99 10.85
CA ALA A 497 68.61 15.09 10.35
C ALA A 497 69.69 15.84 9.52
N THR A 498 69.63 17.17 9.48
CA THR A 498 70.65 18.04 8.87
C THR A 498 71.29 18.90 9.94
N ASP A 499 71.96 18.25 10.90
CA ASP A 499 73.05 18.83 11.66
C ASP A 499 74.00 17.69 12.06
N VAL A 500 75.30 17.87 11.82
CA VAL A 500 76.42 16.90 11.83
C VAL A 500 76.73 16.20 10.48
N ASN A 501 77.46 16.93 9.61
CA ASN A 501 78.80 16.64 9.02
C ASN A 501 79.25 15.17 8.82
N ASP A 502 80.06 14.76 7.83
CA ASP A 502 80.68 15.36 6.63
C ASP A 502 81.56 14.26 5.95
N ILE A 503 81.95 14.45 4.69
CA ILE A 503 83.20 13.99 4.01
C ILE A 503 83.37 12.48 3.66
N LYS A 504 83.31 12.10 2.35
CA LYS A 504 84.44 12.12 1.38
C LYS A 504 84.11 11.47 0.01
N ASN A 505 84.25 12.26 -1.06
CA ASN A 505 84.69 12.02 -2.45
C ASN A 505 84.97 10.57 -2.94
N ASN A 506 84.62 10.14 -4.17
CA ASN A 506 84.95 10.77 -5.46
C ASN A 506 84.17 10.16 -6.67
N SER A 507 83.94 11.01 -7.69
CA SER A 507 83.94 10.74 -9.15
C SER A 507 82.72 10.10 -9.87
N GLU A 508 81.79 10.96 -10.33
CA GLU A 508 81.34 11.25 -11.73
C GLU A 508 81.45 10.20 -12.88
N PRO A 509 80.71 10.31 -14.02
CA PRO A 509 79.26 10.21 -14.32
C PRO A 509 79.02 9.30 -15.58
N PRO A 510 77.98 9.37 -16.46
CA PRO A 510 76.53 9.67 -16.39
C PRO A 510 75.67 8.44 -16.90
N PRO A 511 74.55 8.57 -17.68
CA PRO A 511 73.21 7.96 -17.47
C PRO A 511 73.00 6.72 -18.40
N PRO A 512 71.82 6.28 -18.92
CA PRO A 512 70.39 6.53 -18.65
C PRO A 512 69.49 5.24 -18.66
N SER A 513 68.16 5.46 -18.55
CA SER A 513 67.05 4.78 -19.29
C SER A 513 66.73 3.29 -19.18
N SER A 514 65.40 3.07 -19.19
CA SER A 514 64.63 1.94 -19.75
C SER A 514 64.90 0.57 -19.11
N GLU A 515 63.98 -0.37 -19.02
CA GLU A 515 62.68 -0.58 -19.65
C GLU A 515 62.00 -1.69 -18.83
N SER A 516 60.68 -1.83 -19.02
CA SER A 516 59.98 -3.09 -19.33
C SER A 516 60.57 -4.38 -18.73
N ALA A 517 59.86 -5.28 -18.07
CA ALA A 517 58.45 -5.61 -17.95
C ALA A 517 58.46 -6.98 -17.23
N GLU A 518 57.31 -7.38 -16.69
CA GLU A 518 56.75 -8.75 -16.82
C GLU A 518 57.69 -9.94 -16.54
N GLU A 519 57.34 -10.94 -15.76
CA GLU A 519 56.05 -11.54 -15.51
C GLU A 519 56.37 -12.74 -14.60
N ILE A 520 55.36 -13.24 -13.86
CA ILE A 520 55.16 -14.66 -13.54
C ILE A 520 56.26 -15.33 -12.68
N SER A 521 56.00 -16.14 -11.67
CA SER A 521 54.85 -16.65 -10.93
C SER A 521 55.46 -17.64 -9.93
N LYS A 522 54.63 -18.17 -9.03
CA LYS A 522 54.84 -19.44 -8.30
C LYS A 522 55.87 -19.35 -7.17
N ASP A 523 55.68 -19.96 -6.01
CA ASP A 523 54.57 -20.60 -5.32
C ASP A 523 55.22 -21.12 -4.02
N ILE A 524 54.40 -21.50 -3.03
CA ILE A 524 54.74 -22.52 -2.01
C ILE A 524 55.80 -22.07 -0.96
N GLU A 525 55.76 -22.42 0.32
CA GLU A 525 54.83 -23.02 1.26
C GLU A 525 55.68 -23.15 2.53
N VAL A 526 55.09 -22.88 3.71
CA VAL A 526 55.42 -23.48 5.02
C VAL A 526 56.88 -23.47 5.49
N LYS A 527 57.13 -22.80 6.63
CA LYS A 527 57.49 -23.58 7.83
C LYS A 527 57.27 -22.84 9.14
N ASP A 528 56.53 -23.56 9.98
CA ASP A 528 56.51 -23.51 11.43
C ASP A 528 57.90 -23.30 12.07
N ALA A 529 57.94 -22.69 13.26
CA ALA A 529 57.81 -23.45 14.50
C ALA A 529 58.44 -22.72 15.68
N SER A 530 57.70 -22.78 16.79
CA SER A 530 58.25 -22.89 18.15
C SER A 530 58.90 -21.61 18.69
N SER A 531 58.97 -21.31 19.97
CA SER A 531 58.57 -21.91 21.25
C SER A 531 58.72 -20.71 22.22
N GLY A 532 58.03 -20.56 23.34
CA GLY A 532 57.62 -21.54 24.31
C GLY A 532 58.13 -21.08 25.67
N LYS A 533 57.18 -20.73 26.56
CA LYS A 533 57.21 -20.83 28.04
C LYS A 533 58.03 -19.77 28.79
N ALA A 534 57.39 -18.91 29.61
CA ALA A 534 56.84 -19.11 30.97
C ALA A 534 57.89 -18.69 32.05
N LYS A 535 57.61 -18.12 33.24
CA LYS A 535 56.49 -18.17 34.19
C LYS A 535 56.53 -16.94 35.14
N LYS A 536 55.36 -16.62 35.73
CA LYS A 536 55.02 -16.16 37.12
C LYS A 536 55.93 -15.14 37.85
N ALA A 537 55.48 -14.30 38.79
CA ALA A 537 54.22 -13.70 39.27
C ALA A 537 54.58 -13.08 40.64
N GLN A 538 54.23 -11.82 40.95
CA GLN A 538 54.00 -11.33 42.33
C GLN A 538 53.46 -9.88 42.34
N LYS A 539 52.41 -9.63 43.14
CA LYS A 539 51.89 -8.33 43.66
C LYS A 539 52.27 -8.27 45.18
N PRO A 540 52.10 -7.18 46.00
CA PRO A 540 51.22 -5.99 45.87
C PRO A 540 51.71 -4.59 46.44
N TRP A 541 51.21 -3.46 45.86
CA TRP A 541 50.74 -2.12 46.42
C TRP A 541 51.50 -1.37 47.58
N PRO A 542 51.26 -0.05 47.93
CA PRO A 542 50.50 1.09 47.34
C PRO A 542 51.16 2.52 47.43
N THR A 543 50.46 3.53 46.85
CA THR A 543 50.38 4.99 47.20
C THR A 543 51.61 5.93 47.10
N LYS A 544 51.49 6.98 46.26
CA LYS A 544 51.33 8.39 46.70
C LYS A 544 51.09 9.37 45.54
N GLN A 545 50.32 10.40 45.86
CA GLN A 545 49.74 11.45 45.03
C GLN A 545 50.80 12.39 44.44
N ASN A 546 50.49 13.02 43.28
CA ASN A 546 50.67 14.47 43.09
C ASN A 546 50.01 15.01 41.79
N LYS A 547 48.98 15.85 42.01
CA LYS A 547 48.65 17.12 41.32
C LYS A 547 48.60 17.13 39.79
N THR A 548 47.39 17.00 39.22
CA THR A 548 47.05 17.57 37.90
C THR A 548 46.23 18.85 38.07
N LYS A 549 46.66 19.90 37.37
CA LYS A 549 45.91 21.16 37.20
C LYS A 549 44.63 20.89 36.41
N SER A 550 43.59 21.64 36.74
CA SER A 550 42.21 21.54 36.28
C SER A 550 42.05 21.60 34.75
N VAL A 551 41.40 20.57 34.19
CA VAL A 551 40.83 20.59 32.83
C VAL A 551 39.32 20.91 32.97
N PRO A 552 38.75 21.85 32.20
CA PRO A 552 37.34 22.18 32.33
C PRO A 552 36.47 21.04 31.80
N PRO A 553 35.27 20.82 32.35
CA PRO A 553 34.38 19.76 31.88
C PRO A 553 33.87 20.05 30.46
N PRO A 554 33.75 19.03 29.58
CA PRO A 554 33.29 19.22 28.21
C PRO A 554 31.82 19.70 28.19
N LEU A 555 31.57 20.72 27.37
CA LEU A 555 30.27 21.33 27.12
C LEU A 555 29.19 20.28 26.85
N ARG A 556 28.40 19.99 27.88
CA ARG A 556 27.18 19.20 27.81
C ARG A 556 26.17 19.96 26.95
N ASN A 557 25.94 19.45 25.74
CA ASN A 557 24.94 19.83 24.75
C ASN A 557 23.51 19.97 25.34
N ARG A 558 23.25 21.12 25.98
CA ARG A 558 22.00 21.55 26.61
C ARG A 558 20.97 22.11 25.60
N ASN A 559 21.10 21.85 24.30
CA ASN A 559 20.20 22.43 23.29
C ASN A 559 19.01 21.55 22.91
N ARG A 560 19.03 20.23 23.15
CA ARG A 560 17.89 19.35 22.80
C ARG A 560 16.63 19.59 23.65
N ARG A 561 16.80 19.98 24.93
CA ARG A 561 15.68 20.36 25.81
C ARG A 561 15.00 21.65 25.39
N LYS A 562 15.75 22.63 24.88
CA LYS A 562 15.21 23.90 24.39
C LYS A 562 14.30 23.66 23.17
N TRP A 563 14.73 22.86 22.20
CA TRP A 563 13.90 22.53 21.02
C TRP A 563 12.59 21.82 21.38
N GLN A 564 12.58 20.96 22.40
CA GLN A 564 11.34 20.39 22.92
C GLN A 564 10.43 21.46 23.52
N GLN A 565 10.97 22.38 24.32
CA GLN A 565 10.19 23.50 24.88
C GLN A 565 9.62 24.42 23.78
N TRP A 566 10.43 24.79 22.79
CA TRP A 566 9.96 25.60 21.65
C TRP A 566 8.91 24.88 20.80
N MET A 567 9.02 23.56 20.65
CA MET A 567 8.00 22.74 19.98
C MET A 567 6.68 22.73 20.76
N TRP A 568 6.71 22.59 22.09
CA TRP A 568 5.49 22.68 22.92
C TRP A 568 4.86 24.08 22.87
N VAL A 569 5.68 25.13 22.86
CA VAL A 569 5.21 26.53 22.72
C VAL A 569 4.56 26.75 21.35
N ALA A 570 5.15 26.21 20.27
CA ALA A 570 4.58 26.32 18.92
C ALA A 570 3.28 25.53 18.76
N ILE A 571 3.16 24.37 19.40
CA ILE A 571 1.91 23.59 19.41
C ILE A 571 0.83 24.34 20.21
N ALA A 572 1.18 24.90 21.36
CA ALA A 572 0.25 25.68 22.17
C ALA A 572 -0.23 26.95 21.43
N SER A 573 0.66 27.66 20.74
CA SER A 573 0.27 28.85 19.96
C SER A 573 -0.66 28.51 18.79
N LEU A 574 -0.45 27.37 18.14
CA LEU A 574 -1.29 26.91 17.05
C LEU A 574 -2.70 26.53 17.54
N ILE A 575 -2.80 25.88 18.71
CA ILE A 575 -4.10 25.59 19.35
C ILE A 575 -4.85 26.89 19.71
N ILE A 576 -4.16 27.89 20.24
CA ILE A 576 -4.76 29.20 20.56
C ILE A 576 -5.24 29.90 19.28
N PHE A 577 -4.45 29.86 18.20
CA PHE A 577 -4.85 30.43 16.91
C PHE A 577 -6.09 29.74 16.34
N VAL A 578 -6.16 28.41 16.43
CA VAL A 578 -7.32 27.63 16.00
C VAL A 578 -8.55 27.96 16.87
N LEU A 579 -8.42 28.02 18.19
CA LEU A 579 -9.53 28.39 19.09
C LEU A 579 -10.00 29.84 18.84
N PHE A 580 -9.09 30.77 18.58
CA PHE A 580 -9.42 32.15 18.22
C PHE A 580 -10.15 32.21 16.88
N TRP A 581 -9.71 31.43 15.88
CA TRP A 581 -10.39 31.31 14.60
C TRP A 581 -11.79 30.71 14.74
N LEU A 582 -11.95 29.62 15.51
CA LEU A 582 -13.27 29.03 15.77
C LEU A 582 -14.19 29.95 16.59
N GLY A 583 -13.62 30.75 17.49
CA GLY A 583 -14.35 31.79 18.24
C GLY A 583 -14.87 32.90 17.33
N ASN A 584 -14.05 33.37 16.39
CA ASN A 584 -14.44 34.40 15.41
C ASN A 584 -15.44 33.91 14.36
N ILE A 585 -15.45 32.60 14.04
CA ILE A 585 -16.42 31.97 13.12
C ILE A 585 -17.75 31.66 13.83
N GLY A 586 -17.90 32.00 15.12
CA GLY A 586 -19.17 31.87 15.84
C GLY A 586 -19.55 30.44 16.20
N VAL A 587 -18.62 29.47 16.10
CA VAL A 587 -18.90 28.03 16.33
C VAL A 587 -19.35 27.73 17.77
N PHE A 588 -18.96 28.57 18.74
CA PHE A 588 -19.30 28.41 20.15
C PHE A 588 -20.55 29.18 20.61
N SER A 589 -21.22 29.93 19.71
CA SER A 589 -22.44 30.67 20.05
C SER A 589 -23.67 29.76 20.32
N ASN A 590 -23.60 28.48 19.95
CA ASN A 590 -24.70 27.51 20.11
C ASN A 590 -24.62 26.61 21.36
N VAL A 591 -23.75 26.89 22.34
CA VAL A 591 -23.58 26.03 23.53
C VAL A 591 -24.36 26.51 24.77
N ASN A 592 -25.05 27.66 24.71
CA ASN A 592 -25.82 28.19 25.84
C ASN A 592 -27.32 28.34 25.52
N PHE A 593 -28.05 27.22 25.41
CA PHE A 593 -29.51 27.20 25.60
C PHE A 593 -30.00 25.85 26.14
N ARG A 594 -29.59 25.50 27.36
CA ARG A 594 -30.39 24.63 28.26
C ARG A 594 -30.15 25.03 29.71
N ARG A 595 -30.90 26.04 30.17
CA ARG A 595 -31.17 26.22 31.61
C ARG A 595 -32.65 26.50 31.84
N ARG A 596 -33.19 25.68 32.75
CA ARG A 596 -34.38 25.80 33.62
C ARG A 596 -35.75 25.43 33.05
N SER A 597 -36.27 24.35 33.62
CA SER A 597 -37.55 24.37 34.33
C SER A 597 -37.31 23.86 35.76
N PRO A 598 -37.67 24.60 36.83
CA PRO A 598 -37.75 24.06 38.18
C PRO A 598 -39.09 23.37 38.39
N ILE A 599 -39.04 22.28 39.16
CA ILE A 599 -40.21 21.62 39.75
C ILE A 599 -40.51 22.35 41.04
N HIS A 600 -41.68 22.99 41.12
CA HIS A 600 -42.56 23.05 42.29
C HIS A 600 -43.96 23.41 41.84
#